data_AF-A0A336N8W0-F1
#
_entry.id   AF-A0A336N8W0-F1
#
_cell.length_a   1.000
_cell.length_b   1.000
_cell.length_c   1.000
_cell.angle_alpha   90.00
_cell.angle_beta   90.00
_cell.angle_gamma   90.00
#
_symmetry.space_group_name_H-M   'P 1'
#
loop_
_entity.id
_entity.type
_entity.pdbx_description
1 polymer ?
#
loop_
_entity_poly.entity_id
_entity_poly.type
_entity_poly.pdbx_seq_one_letter_code
_entity_poly.pdbx_strand_id
1 'polypeptide(L)'
;MRQAIKIQWRLIFSTINRTLKAWALVVLGAEYVLKMLPKGTHDYDKFIQPAELLAWTDKAGLECVEMVGYHYNPLSGNFWLNNDVSANYMAAFRLTTFDLIK
;
A
#
# COMPACT_ATOMS: atom_id res chain seq x y z
N MET A 1 15.68 8.72 -38.53
CA MET A 1 14.95 9.28 -37.37
C MET A 1 14.78 8.16 -36.34
N ARG A 2 15.52 8.19 -35.22
CA ARG A 2 15.27 7.25 -34.10
C ARG A 2 14.24 7.91 -33.18
N GLN A 3 13.00 7.44 -33.20
CA GLN A 3 12.05 7.78 -32.13
C GLN A 3 12.55 7.10 -30.85
N ALA A 4 12.84 7.88 -29.82
CA ALA A 4 13.10 7.35 -28.49
C ALA A 4 11.77 6.86 -27.91
N ILE A 5 11.66 5.54 -27.68
CA ILE A 5 10.54 4.95 -26.96
C ILE A 5 10.75 5.26 -25.47
N LYS A 6 9.86 6.05 -24.86
CA LYS A 6 9.91 6.35 -23.42
C LYS A 6 9.18 5.23 -22.67
N ILE A 7 9.93 4.26 -22.15
CA ILE A 7 9.38 3.21 -21.28
C ILE A 7 9.13 3.83 -19.90
N GLN A 8 7.88 3.93 -19.45
CA GLN A 8 7.55 4.43 -18.11
C GLN A 8 7.27 3.26 -17.16
N TRP A 9 8.25 2.91 -16.35
CA TRP A 9 8.06 1.93 -15.28
C TRP A 9 7.29 2.54 -14.12
N ARG A 10 6.32 1.80 -13.61
CA ARG A 10 5.58 2.13 -12.39
C ARG A 10 5.73 1.00 -11.38
N LEU A 11 6.04 1.34 -10.14
CA LEU A 11 6.07 0.42 -9.02
C LEU A 11 4.84 0.65 -8.17
N ILE A 12 4.17 -0.43 -7.75
CA ILE A 12 2.98 -0.36 -6.91
C ILE A 12 3.27 -1.11 -5.61
N PHE A 13 3.07 -0.44 -4.48
CA PHE A 13 3.11 -1.04 -3.16
C PHE A 13 1.70 -1.05 -2.58
N SER A 14 1.30 -2.16 -1.97
CA SER A 14 0.02 -2.30 -1.26
C SER A 14 0.27 -2.92 0.12
N THR A 15 -0.24 -2.29 1.17
CA THR A 15 -0.06 -2.76 2.55
C THR A 15 -1.11 -2.21 3.51
N ILE A 16 -1.14 -2.78 4.71
CA ILE A 16 -1.94 -2.31 5.84
C ILE A 16 -1.18 -1.21 6.56
N ASN A 17 -1.85 -0.11 6.89
CA ASN A 17 -1.25 1.01 7.60
C ASN A 17 -1.06 0.65 9.08
N ARG A 18 0.07 1.02 9.69
CA ARG A 18 0.29 0.85 11.13
C ARG A 18 -0.48 1.91 11.92
N THR A 19 -1.78 1.69 12.06
CA THR A 19 -2.69 2.46 12.92
C THR A 19 -3.56 1.55 13.76
N LEU A 20 -4.02 2.06 14.91
CA LEU A 20 -4.99 1.36 15.76
C LEU A 20 -6.27 1.00 15.01
N LYS A 21 -6.73 1.87 14.09
CA LYS A 21 -7.90 1.61 13.23
C LYS A 21 -7.67 0.40 12.32
N ALA A 22 -6.52 0.35 11.66
CA ALA A 22 -6.16 -0.76 10.78
C ALA A 22 -6.04 -2.08 11.55
N TRP A 23 -5.36 -2.06 12.68
CA TRP A 23 -5.23 -3.22 13.56
C TRP A 23 -6.59 -3.72 14.02
N ALA A 24 -7.46 -2.83 14.50
CA ALA A 24 -8.81 -3.20 14.92
C ALA A 24 -9.62 -3.80 13.75
N LEU A 25 -9.53 -3.22 12.54
CA LEU A 25 -10.21 -3.75 11.36
C LEU A 25 -9.72 -5.16 10.99
N VAL A 26 -8.40 -5.39 11.02
CA VAL A 26 -7.78 -6.67 10.67
C VAL A 26 -8.07 -7.72 11.72
N VAL A 27 -7.94 -7.41 13.00
CA VAL A 27 -8.25 -8.34 14.10
C VAL A 27 -9.73 -8.69 14.11
N LEU A 28 -10.63 -7.69 14.05
CA LEU A 28 -12.07 -7.93 14.01
C LEU A 28 -12.48 -8.68 12.73
N GLY A 29 -11.92 -8.31 11.57
CA GLY A 29 -12.19 -8.96 10.30
C GLY A 29 -11.70 -10.40 10.26
N ALA A 30 -10.41 -10.64 10.50
CA ALA A 30 -9.77 -11.94 10.32
C ALA A 30 -10.08 -12.92 11.46
N GLU A 31 -10.12 -12.47 12.72
CA GLU A 31 -10.33 -13.35 13.87
C GLU A 31 -11.82 -13.58 14.17
N TYR A 32 -12.65 -12.53 14.08
CA TYR A 32 -14.04 -12.60 14.54
C TYR A 32 -15.06 -12.79 13.41
N VAL A 33 -14.87 -12.12 12.27
CA VAL A 33 -15.82 -12.21 11.14
C VAL A 33 -15.51 -13.39 10.23
N LEU A 34 -14.25 -13.56 9.82
CA LEU A 34 -13.85 -14.57 8.84
C LEU A 34 -13.33 -15.87 9.49
N LYS A 35 -13.01 -15.87 10.80
CA LYS A 35 -12.40 -16.99 11.54
C LYS A 35 -11.19 -17.63 10.84
N MET A 36 -10.41 -16.83 10.11
CA MET A 36 -9.32 -17.33 9.25
C MET A 36 -8.01 -17.52 10.00
N LEU A 37 -7.83 -16.92 11.18
CA LEU A 37 -6.58 -16.94 11.92
C LEU A 37 -6.79 -17.22 13.43
N PRO A 38 -5.84 -17.91 14.10
CA PRO A 38 -5.85 -18.08 15.56
C PRO A 38 -5.76 -16.73 16.26
N LYS A 39 -6.47 -16.58 17.38
CA LYS A 39 -6.46 -15.36 18.20
C LYS A 39 -5.04 -14.98 18.62
N GLY A 40 -4.67 -13.71 18.46
CA GLY A 40 -3.38 -13.19 18.91
C GLY A 40 -2.21 -13.37 17.94
N THR A 41 -2.48 -13.61 16.65
CA THR A 41 -1.45 -13.79 15.62
C THR A 41 -1.04 -12.51 14.88
N HIS A 42 -1.69 -11.37 15.17
CA HIS A 42 -1.44 -10.12 14.48
C HIS A 42 -0.36 -9.28 15.17
N ASP A 43 0.87 -9.42 14.66
CA ASP A 43 2.01 -8.60 15.05
C ASP A 43 1.88 -7.20 14.41
N TYR A 44 1.37 -6.25 15.20
CA TYR A 44 1.12 -4.86 14.81
C TYR A 44 2.36 -4.17 14.24
N ASP A 45 3.55 -4.57 14.71
CA ASP A 45 4.82 -3.92 14.34
C ASP A 45 5.24 -4.21 12.90
N LYS A 46 4.63 -5.21 12.24
CA LYS A 46 4.90 -5.54 10.84
C LYS A 46 4.18 -4.64 9.84
N PHE A 47 3.22 -3.83 10.29
CA PHE A 47 2.57 -2.85 9.42
C PHE A 47 3.49 -1.66 9.15
N ILE A 48 3.38 -1.10 7.95
CA ILE A 48 4.22 0.01 7.48
C ILE A 48 3.35 1.25 7.41
N GLN A 49 3.84 2.36 7.95
CA GLN A 49 3.17 3.66 7.82
C GLN A 49 3.48 4.28 6.45
N PRO A 50 2.55 5.06 5.87
CA PRO A 50 2.79 5.80 4.63
C PRO A 50 4.09 6.62 4.66
N ALA A 51 4.35 7.32 5.77
CA ALA A 51 5.55 8.13 5.94
C ALA A 51 6.86 7.31 5.89
N GLU A 52 6.85 6.09 6.45
CA GLU A 52 8.01 5.18 6.39
C GLU A 52 8.27 4.71 4.98
N LEU A 53 7.21 4.28 4.27
CA LEU A 53 7.33 3.88 2.87
C LEU A 53 7.87 5.03 2.02
N LEU A 54 7.29 6.22 2.15
CA LEU A 54 7.72 7.41 1.41
C LEU A 54 9.20 7.73 1.68
N ALA A 55 9.64 7.65 2.93
CA ALA A 55 11.03 7.88 3.29
C ALA A 55 11.99 6.84 2.69
N TRP A 56 11.59 5.58 2.58
CA TRP A 56 12.40 4.54 1.93
C TRP A 56 12.44 4.71 0.42
N THR A 57 11.30 5.02 -0.20
CA THR A 57 11.20 5.19 -1.65
C THR A 57 11.94 6.44 -2.12
N ASP A 58 11.92 7.52 -1.34
CA ASP A 58 12.67 8.74 -1.64
C ASP A 58 14.17 8.46 -1.71
N LYS A 59 14.71 7.72 -0.72
CA LYS A 59 16.11 7.25 -0.73
C LYS A 59 16.43 6.31 -1.89
N ALA A 60 15.43 5.62 -2.43
CA ALA A 60 15.56 4.74 -3.60
C ALA A 60 15.37 5.48 -4.93
N GLY A 61 15.21 6.81 -4.93
CA GLY A 61 15.00 7.60 -6.13
C GLY A 61 13.61 7.40 -6.76
N LEU A 62 12.61 7.04 -5.96
CA LEU A 62 11.23 6.84 -6.39
C LEU A 62 10.33 7.99 -5.90
N GLU A 63 9.56 8.54 -6.82
CA GLU A 63 8.57 9.58 -6.54
C GLU A 63 7.17 8.96 -6.44
N CYS A 64 6.47 9.23 -5.34
CA CYS A 64 5.07 8.82 -5.18
C CYS A 64 4.18 9.68 -6.07
N VAL A 65 3.47 9.05 -7.01
CA VAL A 65 2.54 9.71 -7.94
C VAL A 65 1.14 9.78 -7.35
N GLU A 66 0.72 8.72 -6.66
CA GLU A 66 -0.61 8.59 -6.12
C GLU A 66 -0.61 7.60 -4.95
N MET A 67 -1.43 7.87 -3.93
CA MET A 67 -1.68 6.95 -2.82
C MET A 67 -3.16 6.98 -2.47
N VAL A 68 -3.78 5.81 -2.48
CA VAL A 68 -5.22 5.63 -2.22
C VAL A 68 -5.44 4.50 -1.24
N GLY A 69 -6.48 4.62 -0.40
CA GLY A 69 -7.01 3.51 0.37
C GLY A 69 -7.94 2.65 -0.47
N TYR A 70 -8.24 1.45 0.02
CA TYR A 70 -9.27 0.59 -0.55
C TYR A 70 -10.12 -0.07 0.53
N HIS A 71 -11.39 -0.27 0.22
CA HIS A 71 -12.33 -0.97 1.10
C HIS A 71 -12.87 -2.21 0.42
N TYR A 72 -13.23 -3.19 1.24
CA TYR A 72 -13.89 -4.42 0.84
C TYR A 72 -15.21 -4.55 1.59
N ASN A 73 -16.30 -4.80 0.86
CA ASN A 73 -17.55 -5.22 1.46
C ASN A 73 -17.68 -6.75 1.36
N PRO A 74 -17.56 -7.51 2.46
CA PRO A 74 -17.66 -8.96 2.43
C PRO A 74 -19.07 -9.48 2.10
N LEU A 75 -20.13 -8.68 2.32
CA LEU A 75 -21.50 -9.09 2.02
C LEU A 75 -21.79 -9.02 0.52
N SER A 76 -21.32 -7.98 -0.15
CA SER A 76 -21.54 -7.79 -1.59
C SER A 76 -20.37 -8.26 -2.45
N GLY A 77 -19.21 -8.54 -1.85
CA GLY A 77 -17.96 -8.87 -2.54
C GLY A 77 -17.32 -7.69 -3.27
N ASN A 78 -17.81 -6.46 -3.09
CA ASN A 78 -17.35 -5.31 -3.86
C ASN A 78 -16.11 -4.66 -3.24
N PHE A 79 -15.22 -4.19 -4.11
CA PHE A 79 -14.07 -3.37 -3.77
C PHE A 79 -14.21 -1.96 -4.35
N TRP A 80 -13.74 -0.96 -3.61
CA TRP A 80 -13.63 0.41 -4.13
C TRP A 80 -12.42 1.12 -3.55
N LEU A 81 -11.87 2.04 -4.34
CA LEU A 81 -10.79 2.93 -3.95
C LEU A 81 -11.36 4.18 -3.26
N ASN A 82 -10.55 4.79 -2.41
CA ASN A 82 -10.91 6.00 -1.69
C ASN A 82 -9.65 6.78 -1.27
N ASN A 83 -9.83 7.99 -0.75
CA ASN A 83 -8.73 8.85 -0.31
C ASN A 83 -8.34 8.64 1.17
N ASP A 84 -9.01 7.73 1.90
CA ASP A 84 -8.70 7.41 3.29
C ASP A 84 -7.65 6.29 3.39
N VAL A 85 -6.40 6.69 3.62
CA VAL A 85 -5.25 5.78 3.78
C VAL A 85 -5.03 5.33 5.23
N SER A 86 -5.96 5.62 6.15
CA SER A 86 -5.77 5.35 7.59
C SER A 86 -5.76 3.86 7.95
N ALA A 87 -6.40 3.00 7.15
CA ALA A 87 -6.48 1.55 7.40
C ALA A 87 -5.51 0.74 6.52
N ASN A 88 -5.43 1.07 5.24
CA ASN A 88 -4.57 0.44 4.25
C ASN A 88 -4.29 1.46 3.15
N TYR A 89 -3.33 1.16 2.29
CA TYR A 89 -3.08 1.98 1.13
C TYR A 89 -2.44 1.18 0.00
N MET A 90 -2.66 1.67 -1.21
CA MET A 90 -1.95 1.31 -2.42
C MET A 90 -1.30 2.58 -2.97
N ALA A 91 0.01 2.52 -3.21
CA ALA A 91 0.81 3.66 -3.62
C ALA A 91 1.55 3.35 -4.92
N ALA A 92 1.41 4.24 -5.90
CA ALA A 92 2.04 4.15 -7.21
C ALA A 92 3.24 5.09 -7.28
N PHE A 93 4.38 4.56 -7.72
CA PHE A 93 5.64 5.26 -7.79
C PHE A 93 6.22 5.24 -9.19
N ARG A 94 6.98 6.29 -9.52
CA ARG A 94 7.79 6.37 -10.73
C ARG A 94 9.26 6.62 -10.38
N LEU A 95 10.16 6.22 -11.27
CA LEU A 95 11.57 6.52 -11.12
C LEU A 95 11.82 8.03 -11.34
N THR A 96 12.52 8.68 -10.41
CA THR A 96 12.78 10.12 -10.44
C THR A 96 13.94 10.45 -11.38
N THR A 97 14.80 9.49 -11.73
CA THR A 97 15.90 9.72 -12.68
C THR A 97 16.35 8.43 -13.39
N PHE A 98 16.51 8.49 -14.71
CA PHE A 98 17.03 7.40 -15.56
C PHE A 98 18.56 7.20 -15.45
N ASP A 99 19.25 7.93 -14.57
CA ASP A 99 20.71 8.01 -14.52
C ASP A 99 21.39 6.87 -13.74
N LEU A 100 20.65 5.84 -13.32
CA LEU A 100 21.22 4.64 -12.69
C LEU A 100 21.67 3.55 -13.68
N ILE A 101 21.57 3.81 -15.00
CA ILE A 101 22.14 2.96 -16.04
C ILE A 101 23.21 3.75 -16.81
N LYS A 102 24.32 4.03 -16.13
CA LYS A 102 25.60 4.38 -16.77
C LYS A 102 26.71 3.60 -16.08
#